data_AF-A0A1B6Y7X6-F1
#
_entry.id   AF-A0A1B6Y7X6-F1
#
_cell.length_a   1.000
_cell.length_b   1.000
_cell.length_c   1.000
_cell.angle_alpha   90.00
_cell.angle_beta   90.00
_cell.angle_gamma   90.00
#
_symmetry.space_group_name_H-M   'P 1'
#
loop_
_entity.id
_entity.type
_entity.pdbx_description
1 polymer ?
#
loop_
_entity_poly.entity_id
_entity_poly.type
_entity_poly.pdbx_seq_one_letter_code
_entity_poly.pdbx_strand_id
1 'polypeptide(L)'
;MIPSFFSRFLVVIILLLIGCSGKRTKSPSEHFSCNEYTWSDVQTLVEPHISGELYTSLVMQGQSSGYKVSAAADHAIALSESYPDSVLILLRKIQKADC
;
A
#
# COMPACT_ATOMS: atom_id res chain seq x y z
N MET A 1 -24.85 26.28 41.22
CA MET A 1 -23.49 26.32 40.64
C MET A 1 -23.22 24.95 40.03
N ILE A 2 -23.59 24.76 38.77
CA ILE A 2 -23.39 23.53 38.00
C ILE A 2 -22.36 23.92 36.93
N PRO A 3 -21.18 23.28 36.86
CA PRO A 3 -20.12 23.78 36.02
C PRO A 3 -20.44 23.49 34.55
N SER A 4 -20.35 24.55 33.74
CA SER A 4 -20.57 24.64 32.29
C SER A 4 -19.62 23.79 31.43
N PHE A 5 -18.88 22.86 32.04
CA PHE A 5 -17.83 22.05 31.41
C PHE A 5 -18.36 20.80 30.69
N PHE A 6 -19.51 20.27 31.10
CA PHE A 6 -20.05 19.02 30.54
C PHE A 6 -20.60 19.15 29.10
N SER A 7 -20.93 20.37 28.67
CA SER A 7 -21.57 20.60 27.36
C SER A 7 -20.63 20.41 26.17
N ARG A 8 -19.32 20.66 26.33
CA ARG A 8 -18.35 20.55 25.23
C ARG A 8 -17.85 19.12 24.99
N PHE A 9 -17.73 18.32 26.05
CA PHE A 9 -17.30 16.91 25.93
C PHE A 9 -18.34 16.04 25.21
N LEU A 10 -19.62 16.35 25.37
CA LEU A 10 -20.72 15.58 24.77
C LEU A 10 -20.77 15.74 23.24
N VAL A 11 -20.41 16.92 22.72
CA VAL A 11 -20.38 17.20 21.27
C VAL A 11 -19.24 16.43 20.57
N VAL A 12 -18.09 16.26 21.22
CA VAL A 12 -16.94 15.51 20.67
C VAL A 12 -17.25 14.01 20.55
N ILE A 13 -17.99 13.45 21.53
CA ILE A 13 -18.37 12.03 21.52
C ILE A 13 -19.39 11.73 20.40
N ILE A 14 -20.32 12.66 20.13
CA ILE A 14 -21.33 12.49 19.07
C ILE A 14 -20.68 12.52 17.67
N LEU A 15 -19.64 13.33 17.45
CA LEU A 15 -18.93 13.39 16.16
C LEU A 15 -18.09 12.12 15.88
N LEU A 16 -17.62 11.42 16.91
CA LEU A 16 -16.86 10.16 16.75
C LEU A 16 -17.74 8.97 16.33
N LEU A 17 -19.05 9.01 16.60
CA LEU A 17 -19.96 7.90 16.28
C LEU A 17 -20.56 7.96 14.86
N ILE A 18 -20.43 9.09 14.17
CA ILE A 18 -21.02 9.28 12.82
C ILE A 18 -20.04 8.84 11.70
N GLY A 19 -18.77 8.66 12.02
CA GLY A 19 -17.71 8.40 11.04
C GLY A 19 -17.37 6.93 10.77
N CYS A 20 -18.35 6.04 10.54
CA CYS A 20 -18.04 4.71 10.00
C CYS A 20 -19.24 4.03 9.34
N SER A 21 -19.75 4.63 8.27
CA SER A 21 -20.50 3.89 7.24
C SER A 21 -19.79 4.02 5.90
N GLY A 22 -18.52 3.60 5.89
CA GLY A 22 -17.82 3.31 4.66
C GLY A 22 -18.40 2.02 4.07
N LYS A 23 -19.41 2.16 3.21
CA LYS A 23 -19.82 1.07 2.33
C LYS A 23 -18.58 0.67 1.54
N ARG A 24 -18.02 -0.51 1.85
CA ARG A 24 -16.96 -1.14 1.08
C ARG A 24 -17.58 -1.55 -0.25
N THR A 25 -17.68 -0.62 -1.19
CA THR A 25 -18.02 -0.94 -2.57
C THR A 25 -16.94 -1.91 -3.04
N LYS A 26 -17.33 -3.17 -3.28
CA LYS A 26 -16.50 -4.07 -4.08
C LYS A 26 -16.32 -3.35 -5.41
N SER A 27 -15.13 -2.78 -5.60
CA SER A 27 -14.71 -2.30 -6.92
C SER A 27 -14.98 -3.43 -7.91
N PRO A 28 -15.55 -3.17 -9.09
CA PRO A 28 -15.63 -4.17 -10.14
C PRO A 28 -14.25 -4.81 -10.26
N SER A 29 -14.18 -6.14 -10.43
CA SER A 29 -12.93 -6.85 -10.57
C SER A 29 -12.20 -6.31 -11.81
N GLU A 30 -11.40 -5.29 -11.57
CA GLU A 30 -10.52 -4.69 -12.53
C GLU A 30 -9.61 -5.82 -13.01
N HIS A 31 -9.70 -6.12 -14.30
CA HIS A 31 -8.92 -7.18 -14.92
C HIS A 31 -7.45 -6.81 -14.72
N PHE A 32 -6.77 -7.51 -13.80
CA PHE A 32 -5.37 -7.26 -13.52
C PHE A 32 -4.53 -7.73 -14.72
N SER A 33 -3.84 -6.80 -15.39
CA SER A 33 -3.05 -7.08 -16.59
C SER A 33 -1.57 -6.82 -16.34
N CYS A 34 -0.71 -7.81 -16.61
CA CYS A 34 0.74 -7.66 -16.42
C CYS A 34 1.35 -6.57 -17.31
N ASN A 35 0.74 -6.27 -18.46
CA ASN A 35 1.24 -5.24 -19.37
C ASN A 35 1.08 -3.81 -18.81
N GLU A 36 0.33 -3.64 -17.73
CA GLU A 36 0.14 -2.34 -17.06
C GLU A 36 1.23 -2.03 -16.04
N TYR A 37 2.11 -2.99 -15.73
CA TYR A 37 3.13 -2.86 -14.72
C TYR A 37 4.51 -3.18 -15.29
N THR A 38 5.48 -2.39 -14.89
CA THR A 38 6.89 -2.58 -15.16
C THR A 38 7.67 -2.70 -13.86
N TRP A 39 8.91 -3.16 -13.96
CA TRP A 39 9.85 -3.14 -12.84
C TRP A 39 9.96 -1.74 -12.20
N SER A 40 9.98 -0.69 -13.02
CA SER A 40 10.10 0.70 -12.56
C SER A 40 8.87 1.17 -11.79
N ASP A 41 7.69 0.64 -12.11
CA ASP A 41 6.47 0.96 -11.35
C ASP A 41 6.54 0.38 -9.95
N VAL A 42 7.08 -0.83 -9.79
CA VAL A 42 7.33 -1.43 -8.47
C VAL A 42 8.35 -0.61 -7.68
N GLN A 43 9.43 -0.14 -8.32
CA GLN A 43 10.40 0.76 -7.68
C GLN A 43 9.75 2.04 -7.17
N THR A 44 8.99 2.72 -8.03
CA THR A 44 8.29 3.98 -7.70
C THR A 44 7.28 3.77 -6.58
N LEU A 45 6.61 2.62 -6.57
CA LEU A 45 5.62 2.26 -5.55
C LEU A 45 6.23 2.13 -4.15
N VAL A 46 7.45 1.59 -4.05
CA VAL A 46 8.07 1.27 -2.75
C VAL A 46 9.11 2.29 -2.28
N GLU A 47 9.66 3.11 -3.18
CA GLU A 47 10.68 4.12 -2.87
C GLU A 47 10.32 5.00 -1.65
N PRO A 48 9.08 5.50 -1.47
CA PRO A 48 8.73 6.32 -0.30
C PRO A 48 8.74 5.57 1.04
N HIS A 49 8.89 4.25 1.01
CA HIS A 49 8.69 3.36 2.15
C HIS A 49 9.92 2.55 2.54
N ILE A 50 11.02 2.66 1.78
CA ILE A 50 12.28 1.95 2.03
C ILE A 50 13.44 2.93 2.08
N SER A 51 14.56 2.52 2.68
CA SER A 51 15.77 3.34 2.67
C SER A 51 16.40 3.39 1.28
N GLY A 52 17.22 4.41 1.02
CA GLY A 52 17.95 4.53 -0.25
C GLY A 52 18.87 3.34 -0.56
N GLU A 53 19.40 2.66 0.46
CA GLU A 53 20.20 1.44 0.29
C GLU A 53 19.34 0.27 -0.21
N LEU A 54 18.16 0.05 0.40
CA LEU A 54 17.23 -0.98 -0.03
C LEU A 54 16.66 -0.69 -1.43
N TYR A 55 16.36 0.58 -1.72
CA TYR A 55 15.97 1.01 -3.06
C TYR A 55 17.07 0.73 -4.08
N THR A 56 18.32 1.07 -3.77
CA THR A 56 19.47 0.77 -4.64
C THR A 56 19.61 -0.74 -4.87
N SER A 57 19.42 -1.55 -3.84
CA SER A 57 19.44 -3.01 -3.97
C SER A 57 18.35 -3.53 -4.91
N LEU A 58 17.16 -2.92 -4.91
CA LEU A 58 16.08 -3.24 -5.82
C LEU A 58 16.40 -2.81 -7.26
N VAL A 59 17.03 -1.64 -7.44
CA VAL A 59 17.50 -1.19 -8.76
C VAL A 59 18.52 -2.15 -9.36
N MET A 60 19.51 -2.57 -8.57
CA MET A 60 20.58 -3.46 -9.04
C MET A 60 20.08 -4.87 -9.34
N GLN A 61 19.04 -5.35 -8.65
CA GLN A 61 18.48 -6.68 -8.88
C GLN A 61 17.73 -6.82 -10.22
N GLY A 62 17.30 -5.71 -10.84
CA GLY A 62 16.51 -5.75 -12.08
C GLY A 62 17.21 -6.46 -13.25
N GLN A 63 18.52 -6.29 -13.40
CA GLN A 63 19.25 -6.98 -14.48
C GLN A 63 19.35 -8.49 -14.25
N SER A 64 19.56 -8.91 -13.00
CA SER A 64 19.70 -10.32 -12.63
C SER A 64 18.39 -11.09 -12.78
N SER A 65 17.25 -10.42 -12.56
CA SER A 65 15.92 -11.00 -12.72
C SER A 65 15.39 -10.95 -14.16
N GLY A 66 16.10 -10.32 -15.09
CA GLY A 66 15.61 -10.04 -16.44
C GLY A 66 14.40 -9.09 -16.45
N TYR A 67 14.31 -8.20 -15.45
CA TYR A 67 13.23 -7.24 -15.27
C TYR A 67 11.82 -7.86 -15.13
N LYS A 68 11.73 -9.12 -14.68
CA LYS A 68 10.44 -9.76 -14.34
C LYS A 68 9.75 -9.00 -13.22
N VAL A 69 8.48 -8.65 -13.41
CA VAL A 69 7.77 -7.74 -12.49
C VAL A 69 7.36 -8.47 -11.21
N SER A 70 7.03 -9.76 -11.27
CA SER A 70 6.85 -10.64 -10.08
C SER A 70 8.10 -10.68 -9.23
N ALA A 71 9.29 -10.83 -9.84
CA ALA A 71 10.54 -10.82 -9.09
C ALA A 71 10.77 -9.46 -8.42
N ALA A 72 10.43 -8.36 -9.08
CA ALA A 72 10.46 -7.03 -8.46
C ALA A 72 9.57 -6.98 -7.22
N ALA A 73 8.34 -7.52 -7.32
CA ALA A 73 7.38 -7.56 -6.23
C ALA A 73 7.84 -8.49 -5.09
N ASP A 74 8.43 -9.64 -5.41
CA ASP A 74 9.02 -10.57 -4.44
C ASP A 74 10.12 -9.90 -3.61
N HIS A 75 11.07 -9.28 -4.30
CA HIS A 75 12.14 -8.54 -3.66
C HIS A 75 11.57 -7.40 -2.82
N ALA A 76 10.68 -6.58 -3.40
CA ALA A 76 10.03 -5.49 -2.71
C ALA A 76 9.38 -5.93 -1.40
N ILE A 77 8.56 -7.00 -1.42
CA ILE A 77 7.89 -7.57 -0.23
C ILE A 77 8.92 -7.99 0.84
N ALA A 78 10.08 -8.52 0.44
CA ALA A 78 11.12 -8.95 1.37
C ALA A 78 11.93 -7.79 1.98
N LEU A 79 11.91 -6.59 1.38
CA LEU A 79 12.70 -5.43 1.85
C LEU A 79 12.10 -4.72 3.06
N SER A 80 10.79 -4.80 3.29
CA SER A 80 10.15 -4.09 4.39
C SER A 80 8.96 -4.83 4.95
N GLU A 81 8.90 -4.91 6.28
CA GLU A 81 7.77 -5.47 7.02
C GLU A 81 6.60 -4.49 7.16
N SER A 82 6.80 -3.20 6.82
CA SER A 82 5.91 -2.09 7.17
C SER A 82 5.45 -1.27 5.96
N TYR A 83 5.16 -1.91 4.83
CA TYR A 83 4.46 -1.20 3.76
C TYR A 83 3.00 -0.92 4.15
N PRO A 84 2.40 0.18 3.65
CA PRO A 84 0.96 0.37 3.71
C PRO A 84 0.21 -0.80 3.09
N ASP A 85 -0.96 -1.15 3.63
CA ASP A 85 -1.78 -2.26 3.13
C ASP A 85 -2.08 -2.15 1.63
N SER A 86 -2.30 -0.93 1.12
CA SER A 86 -2.53 -0.68 -0.30
C SER A 86 -1.35 -1.11 -1.18
N VAL A 87 -0.12 -0.82 -0.74
CA VAL A 87 1.13 -1.22 -1.41
C VAL A 87 1.28 -2.74 -1.36
N LEU A 88 1.10 -3.36 -0.19
CA LEU A 88 1.20 -4.83 -0.05
C LEU A 88 0.18 -5.57 -0.90
N ILE A 89 -1.07 -5.08 -0.96
CA ILE A 89 -2.12 -5.67 -1.79
C ILE A 89 -1.70 -5.64 -3.27
N LEU A 90 -1.14 -4.52 -3.74
CA LEU A 90 -0.70 -4.40 -5.13
C LEU A 90 0.51 -5.30 -5.42
N LEU A 91 1.54 -5.29 -4.58
CA LEU A 91 2.72 -6.15 -4.72
C LEU A 91 2.32 -7.64 -4.75
N ARG A 92 1.41 -8.07 -3.85
CA ARG A 92 0.92 -9.45 -3.84
C ARG A 92 0.08 -9.80 -5.06
N LYS A 93 -0.65 -8.83 -5.65
CA LYS A 93 -1.36 -9.06 -6.92
C LYS A 93 -0.38 -9.29 -8.07
N ILE A 94 0.65 -8.45 -8.18
CA ILE A 94 1.74 -8.58 -9.16
C ILE A 94 2.42 -9.95 -9.01
N GLN A 95 2.87 -10.28 -7.79
CA GLN A 95 3.49 -11.56 -7.47
C GLN A 95 2.59 -12.75 -7.86
N LYS A 96 1.32 -12.73 -7.43
CA LYS A 96 0.39 -13.83 -7.68
C LYS A 96 0.04 -14.01 -9.16
N ALA A 97 0.07 -12.94 -9.94
CA ALA A 97 -0.16 -12.99 -11.37
C ALA A 97 1.04 -13.49 -12.17
N ASP A 98 2.21 -13.67 -11.53
CA ASP A 98 3.47 -14.08 -12.18
C ASP A 98 3.82 -13.22 -13.40
N CYS A 99 3.62 -11.90 -13.24
CA CYS A 99 4.15 -10.90 -14.17
C CYS A 99 5.70 -10.84 -14.08
#